data_AF-L5LE17-F1
#
_entry.id   AF-L5LE17-F1
#
_cell.length_a   1.000
_cell.length_b   1.000
_cell.length_c   1.000
_cell.angle_alpha   90.00
_cell.angle_beta   90.00
_cell.angle_gamma   90.00
#
_symmetry.space_group_name_H-M   'P 1'
#
loop_
_entity.id
_entity.type
_entity.pdbx_description
1 polymer ?
#
loop_
_entity_poly.entity_id
_entity_poly.type
_entity_poly.pdbx_seq_one_letter_code
_entity_poly.pdbx_strand_id
1 'polypeptide(L)'
;MVNCFLPGPVKRIASYLCCIHYAFQEALNSAGDKLVVVDFSAAWCGPCKMIKPFFHSLSEKYSNVVFLEIDVDDCQWEHRLADWDEQLLPQQE
;
A
#
# COMPACT_ATOMS: atom_id res chain seq x y z
N MET A 1 12.25 2.52 -12.69
CA MET A 1 11.96 2.45 -11.24
C MET A 1 11.07 3.64 -10.91
N VAL A 2 9.75 3.44 -10.88
CA VAL A 2 8.84 4.49 -10.41
C VAL A 2 9.05 4.60 -8.91
N ASN A 3 9.72 5.66 -8.48
CA ASN A 3 9.89 5.98 -7.08
C ASN A 3 8.50 6.37 -6.54
N CYS A 4 7.81 5.41 -5.93
CA CYS A 4 6.44 5.56 -5.42
C CYS A 4 6.39 6.29 -4.07
N PHE A 5 7.56 6.65 -3.51
CA PHE A 5 7.66 7.37 -2.26
C PHE A 5 7.51 8.87 -2.50
N LEU A 6 6.40 9.44 -2.01
CA LEU A 6 6.26 10.89 -1.94
C LEU A 6 7.27 11.47 -0.91
N PRO A 7 7.84 12.66 -1.17
CA PRO A 7 8.74 13.32 -0.23
C PRO A 7 7.96 13.75 1.04
N GLY A 8 8.25 13.12 2.17
CA GLY A 8 7.62 13.39 3.45
C GLY A 8 8.14 12.47 4.57
N PRO A 9 7.82 12.76 5.85
CA PRO A 9 8.20 11.93 6.99
C PRO A 9 7.50 10.56 6.98
N VAL A 10 6.32 10.47 6.37
CA VAL A 10 5.61 9.21 6.10
C VAL A 10 5.88 8.78 4.67
N LYS A 11 6.40 7.55 4.53
CA LYS A 11 6.58 6.90 3.24
C LYS A 11 5.23 6.35 2.79
N ARG A 12 4.47 7.16 2.03
CA ARG A 12 3.24 6.69 1.40
C ARG A 12 3.58 5.81 0.20
N ILE A 13 2.98 4.63 0.15
CA ILE A 13 3.09 3.72 -0.99
C ILE A 13 1.77 3.83 -1.76
N ALA A 14 1.81 4.52 -2.91
CA ALA A 14 0.67 4.62 -3.82
C ALA A 14 1.17 4.35 -5.25
N SER A 15 0.77 3.23 -5.87
CA SER A 15 0.93 3.01 -7.31
C SER A 15 0.32 1.67 -7.78
N TYR A 16 -0.32 1.74 -8.95
CA TYR A 16 -0.93 0.73 -9.81
C TYR A 16 -0.55 -0.75 -9.56
N LEU A 17 -1.59 -1.54 -9.26
CA LEU A 17 -1.91 -2.95 -9.55
C LEU A 17 -0.87 -4.09 -9.46
N CYS A 18 0.43 -3.84 -9.56
CA CYS A 18 1.49 -4.83 -9.33
C CYS A 18 2.52 -4.32 -8.30
N CYS A 19 2.52 -3.01 -8.01
CA CYS A 19 3.59 -2.35 -7.26
C CYS A 19 3.43 -2.39 -5.73
N ILE A 20 2.26 -2.69 -5.15
CA ILE A 20 2.11 -2.67 -3.68
C ILE A 20 2.89 -3.81 -3.02
N HIS A 21 2.80 -5.03 -3.56
CA HIS A 21 3.59 -6.16 -3.04
C HIS A 21 5.09 -5.86 -3.12
N TYR A 22 5.57 -5.40 -4.28
CA TYR A 22 6.98 -5.11 -4.50
C TYR A 22 7.48 -3.93 -3.67
N ALA A 23 6.76 -2.80 -3.66
CA ALA A 23 7.14 -1.60 -2.91
C ALA A 23 7.08 -1.82 -1.39
N PHE A 24 6.14 -2.63 -0.90
CA PHE A 24 6.11 -3.01 0.50
C PHE A 24 7.33 -3.86 0.88
N GLN A 25 7.67 -4.84 0.05
CA GLN A 25 8.83 -5.70 0.28
C GLN A 25 10.15 -4.89 0.22
N GLU A 26 10.26 -3.94 -0.70
CA GLU A 26 11.39 -3.03 -0.79
C GLU A 26 11.47 -2.09 0.43
N ALA A 27 10.33 -1.57 0.90
CA ALA A 27 10.26 -0.77 2.12
C ALA A 27 10.73 -1.55 3.36
N LEU A 28 10.36 -2.83 3.47
CA LEU A 28 10.82 -3.70 4.55
C LEU A 28 12.32 -4.02 4.44
N ASN A 29 12.79 -4.37 3.24
CA ASN A 29 14.21 -4.67 3.01
C ASN A 29 15.10 -3.44 3.26
N SER A 30 14.62 -2.24 2.93
CA SER A 30 15.35 -0.99 3.15
C SER A 30 15.29 -0.47 4.60
N ALA A 31 14.36 -0.97 5.42
CA ALA A 31 14.26 -0.60 6.83
C ALA A 31 15.41 -1.19 7.67
N GLY A 32 15.94 -2.35 7.27
CA GLY A 32 16.96 -3.08 8.05
C GLY A 32 16.41 -3.48 9.43
N ASP A 33 17.16 -3.20 10.49
CA ASP A 33 16.76 -3.52 11.88
C ASP A 33 15.86 -2.47 12.54
N LYS A 34 15.40 -1.46 11.78
CA LYS A 34 14.53 -0.41 12.31
C LYS A 34 13.12 -0.93 12.50
N LEU A 35 12.44 -0.42 13.54
CA LEU A 35 11.03 -0.68 13.74
C LEU A 35 10.24 -0.10 12.54
N VAL A 36 9.39 -0.93 11.95
CA VAL A 36 8.48 -0.53 10.87
C VAL A 36 7.06 -0.53 11.42
N VAL A 37 6.34 0.57 11.24
CA VAL A 37 4.93 0.71 11.60
C VAL A 37 4.15 0.95 10.32
N VAL A 38 3.13 0.13 10.08
CA VAL A 38 2.35 0.12 8.84
C VAL A 38 0.90 0.46 9.17
N ASP A 39 0.37 1.50 8.53
CA ASP A 39 -1.05 1.87 8.57
C ASP A 39 -1.72 1.42 7.26
N PHE A 40 -2.64 0.45 7.38
CA PHE A 40 -3.52 0.03 6.30
C PHE A 40 -4.79 0.87 6.37
N SER A 41 -4.88 1.88 5.52
CA SER A 41 -5.94 2.87 5.51
C SER A 41 -6.85 2.67 4.29
N ALA A 42 -8.06 3.22 4.35
CA ALA A 42 -9.01 3.19 3.24
C ALA A 42 -9.77 4.52 3.16
N ALA A 43 -10.21 4.92 1.97
CA ALA A 43 -10.96 6.16 1.79
C ALA A 43 -12.33 6.10 2.49
N TRP A 44 -12.92 4.91 2.62
CA TRP A 44 -14.18 4.66 3.30
C TRP A 44 -14.05 4.38 4.80
N CYS A 45 -12.82 4.21 5.32
CA CYS A 45 -12.62 3.92 6.74
C CYS A 45 -12.69 5.20 7.59
N GLY A 46 -13.83 5.41 8.26
CA GLY A 46 -14.04 6.53 9.17
C GLY A 46 -13.02 6.61 10.33
N PRO A 47 -12.82 5.54 11.12
CA PRO A 47 -11.84 5.52 12.21
C PRO A 47 -10.40 5.79 11.76
N CYS A 48 -10.02 5.30 10.58
CA CYS A 48 -8.69 5.50 10.01
C CYS A 48 -8.38 7.00 9.78
N LYS A 49 -9.40 7.79 9.39
CA LYS A 49 -9.24 9.24 9.23
C LYS A 49 -8.95 9.96 10.54
N MET A 50 -9.43 9.45 11.68
CA MET A 50 -9.16 10.03 12.99
C MET A 50 -7.76 9.73 13.49
N ILE A 51 -7.20 8.54 13.19
CA ILE A 51 -5.85 8.16 13.66
C ILE A 51 -4.73 8.73 12.79
N LYS A 52 -5.01 9.03 11.52
CA LYS A 52 -4.09 9.59 10.54
C LYS A 52 -3.26 10.81 11.02
N PRO A 53 -3.84 11.85 11.65
CA PRO A 53 -3.05 12.96 12.17
C PRO A 53 -2.09 12.53 13.30
N PHE A 54 -2.52 11.63 14.19
CA PHE A 54 -1.65 11.11 15.25
C PHE A 54 -0.51 10.28 14.68
N PHE A 55 -0.79 9.45 13.68
CA PHE A 55 0.23 8.67 12.96
C PHE A 55 1.30 9.58 12.33
N HIS A 56 0.88 10.67 11.69
CA HIS A 56 1.80 11.65 11.12
C HIS A 56 2.65 12.34 12.20
N SER A 57 2.05 12.76 13.32
CA SER A 57 2.79 13.35 14.44
C SER A 57 3.81 12.38 15.05
N LEU A 58 3.50 11.08 15.10
CA LEU A 58 4.46 10.06 15.55
C LEU A 58 5.62 9.90 14.55
N SER A 59 5.34 9.98 13.25
CA SER A 59 6.38 9.92 12.21
C SER A 59 7.37 11.07 12.27
N GLU A 60 6.90 12.27 12.64
CA GLU A 60 7.77 13.44 12.84
C GLU A 60 8.60 13.32 14.12
N LYS A 61 8.03 12.72 15.17
CA LYS A 61 8.69 12.55 16.47
C LYS A 61 9.74 11.45 16.47
N TYR A 62 9.52 10.36 15.74
CA TYR A 62 10.35 9.16 15.75
C TYR A 62 11.03 8.94 14.40
N SER A 63 12.14 9.64 14.16
CA SER A 63 12.95 9.51 12.93
C SER A 63 13.70 8.17 12.81
N ASN A 64 13.79 7.40 13.89
CA ASN A 64 14.38 6.06 13.94
C ASN A 64 13.38 4.94 13.60
N VAL A 65 12.12 5.28 13.35
CA VAL A 65 11.04 4.35 13.02
C VAL A 65 10.59 4.63 11.59
N VAL A 66 10.35 3.57 10.83
CA VAL A 66 9.85 3.69 9.45
C VAL A 66 8.32 3.63 9.48
N PHE A 67 7.67 4.73 9.09
CA PHE A 67 6.21 4.81 8.99
C PHE A 67 5.78 4.61 7.54
N LEU A 68 4.98 3.56 7.30
CA LEU A 68 4.42 3.22 6.01
C LEU A 68 2.90 3.40 6.04
N GLU A 69 2.35 4.05 5.02
CA GLU A 69 0.92 4.19 4.82
C GLU A 69 0.54 3.51 3.51
N ILE A 70 -0.40 2.56 3.58
CA ILE A 70 -0.89 1.77 2.45
C ILE A 70 -2.40 2.01 2.32
N ASP A 71 -2.84 2.48 1.16
CA ASP A 71 -4.25 2.59 0.83
C ASP A 71 -4.74 1.26 0.25
N VAL A 72 -5.71 0.63 0.92
CA VAL A 72 -6.26 -0.68 0.51
C VAL A 72 -7.20 -0.56 -0.68
N ASP A 73 -7.73 0.63 -0.97
CA ASP A 73 -8.59 0.88 -2.14
C ASP A 73 -7.76 1.02 -3.43
N ASP A 74 -6.49 1.41 -3.30
CA ASP A 74 -5.51 1.46 -4.42
C ASP A 74 -4.99 0.07 -4.81
N CYS A 75 -5.31 -0.97 -4.03
CA CYS A 75 -5.14 -2.37 -4.42
C CYS A 75 -6.23 -2.77 -5.42
N GLN A 76 -6.22 -2.20 -6.63
CA GLN A 76 -7.12 -2.70 -7.67
C GLN A 76 -6.79 -4.18 -7.94
N TRP A 77 -7.80 -5.02 -7.82
CA TRP A 77 -7.75 -6.48 -7.97
C TRP A 77 -7.90 -6.90 -9.44
N GLU A 78 -7.84 -5.94 -10.37
CA GLU A 78 -8.23 -6.06 -11.78
C GLU A 78 -7.47 -7.17 -12.53
N HIS A 79 -6.25 -7.53 -12.10
CA HIS A 79 -5.51 -8.62 -12.75
C HIS A 79 -6.00 -10.02 -12.40
N ARG A 80 -6.90 -10.20 -11.43
CA ARG A 80 -7.51 -11.52 -11.19
C ARG A 80 -8.76 -11.76 -12.03
N LEU A 81 -9.21 -10.80 -12.85
CA LEU A 81 -10.32 -11.00 -13.80
C LEU A 81 -9.83 -11.36 -15.20
N ALA A 82 -8.57 -11.06 -15.54
CA ALA A 82 -7.99 -11.46 -16.83
C ALA A 82 -7.76 -12.97 -16.96
N ASP A 83 -7.85 -13.73 -15.87
CA ASP A 83 -7.64 -15.19 -15.83
C ASP A 83 -8.94 -15.99 -15.69
N TRP A 84 -10.08 -15.33 -15.42
CA TRP A 84 -11.38 -15.98 -15.20
C TRP A 84 -12.32 -15.90 -16.40
N ASP A 85 -11.84 -15.47 -17.56
CA ASP A 85 -12.59 -15.47 -18.82
C ASP A 85 -12.04 -16.47 -19.86
N GLU A 86 -11.45 -17.58 -19.40
CA GLU A 86 -11.16 -18.77 -20.23
C GLU A 86 -12.10 -19.95 -19.93
N GLN A 87 -13.34 -19.69 -19.50
CA GLN A 87 -14.38 -20.74 -19.39
C GLN A 87 -15.76 -20.35 -19.97
N LEU A 88 -15.83 -19.34 -20.84
CA LEU A 88 -17.05 -19.07 -21.62
C LEU A 88 -16.80 -19.07 -23.14
N LEU A 89 -16.19 -20.15 -23.63
CA LEU A 89 -16.54 -20.67 -24.96
C LEU A 89 -17.81 -21.51 -24.79
N PRO A 90 -19.00 -21.06 -25.24
CA PRO A 90 -20.09 -22.00 -25.46
C PRO A 90 -19.63 -23.00 -26.53
N GLN A 91 -19.43 -24.26 -26.13
CA GLN A 91 -19.30 -25.35 -27.08
C GLN A 91 -20.61 -25.46 -27.87
N GLN A 92 -20.43 -25.62 -29.18
CA GLN A 92 -21.47 -25.85 -30.17
C GLN A 92 -22.48 -26.91 -29.73
N GLU A 93 -23.76 -26.58 -29.88
CA GLU A 93 -24.69 -27.44 -30.63
C GLU A 93 -25.55 -26.55 -31.55
#